data_AF-A0A1X7UQP5-F1
#
_entry.id   AF-A0A1X7UQP5-F1
#
_cell.length_a   1.000
_cell.length_b   1.000
_cell.length_c   1.000
_cell.angle_alpha   90.00
_cell.angle_beta   90.00
_cell.angle_gamma   90.00
#
_symmetry.space_group_name_H-M   'P 1'
#
loop_
_entity.id
_entity.type
_entity.pdbx_description
1 polymer ?
#
loop_
_entity_poly.entity_id
_entity_poly.type
_entity_poly.pdbx_seq_one_letter_code
_entity_poly.pdbx_strand_id
1 'polypeptide(L)'
;MADEALIEAVRLFSCLWQTGFKEYKDIKAKENAWKEVATKISGKNDKSRKDCIRRWKNIRDRFVREFKKTNRPTGTEGLPYKPN
;
A
#
# COMPACT_ATOMS: atom_id res chain seq x y z
N MET A 1 -9.42 -13.33 -2.30
CA MET A 1 -8.66 -13.81 -3.47
C MET A 1 -7.92 -12.70 -4.22
N ALA A 2 -8.52 -11.56 -4.59
CA ALA A 2 -7.77 -10.51 -5.30
C ALA A 2 -6.78 -9.73 -4.41
N ASP A 3 -7.10 -9.59 -3.11
CA ASP A 3 -6.33 -8.76 -2.19
C ASP A 3 -5.01 -9.42 -1.75
N GLU A 4 -5.00 -10.75 -1.62
CA GLU A 4 -3.82 -11.54 -1.22
C GLU A 4 -2.74 -11.49 -2.31
N ALA A 5 -3.13 -11.66 -3.57
CA ALA A 5 -2.23 -11.51 -4.71
C ALA A 5 -1.65 -10.09 -4.81
N LEU A 6 -2.45 -9.07 -4.46
CA LEU A 6 -1.98 -7.69 -4.39
C LEU A 6 -0.93 -7.51 -3.28
N ILE A 7 -1.16 -8.07 -2.10
CA ILE A 7 -0.23 -7.98 -0.98
C ILE A 7 1.09 -8.65 -1.34
N GLU A 8 1.05 -9.87 -1.88
CA GLU A 8 2.25 -10.60 -2.27
C GLU A 8 3.03 -9.86 -3.37
N ALA A 9 2.34 -9.32 -4.37
CA ALA A 9 2.97 -8.51 -5.40
C ALA A 9 3.64 -7.26 -4.80
N VAL A 10 2.93 -6.50 -3.95
CA VAL A 10 3.49 -5.29 -3.32
C VAL A 10 4.64 -5.63 -2.36
N ARG A 11 4.61 -6.80 -1.71
CA ARG A 11 5.67 -7.28 -0.82
C ARG A 11 7.00 -7.46 -1.53
N LEU A 12 6.97 -7.87 -2.80
CA LEU A 12 8.17 -7.97 -3.66
C LEU A 12 8.77 -6.59 -4.00
N PHE A 13 7.95 -5.54 -3.97
CA PHE A 13 8.39 -4.18 -4.27
C PHE A 13 8.52 -3.35 -2.99
N SER A 14 9.68 -3.50 -2.34
CA SER A 14 10.05 -2.74 -1.14
C SER A 14 9.87 -1.24 -1.31
N CYS A 15 10.08 -0.68 -2.50
CA CYS A 15 9.86 0.75 -2.79
C CYS A 15 8.41 1.24 -2.56
N LEU A 16 7.41 0.35 -2.44
CA LEU A 16 6.00 0.72 -2.25
C LEU A 16 5.58 0.87 -0.78
N TRP A 17 6.16 0.07 0.12
CA TRP A 17 5.85 0.04 1.56
C TRP A 17 7.02 0.50 2.44
N GLN A 18 8.20 0.44 1.85
CA GLN A 18 9.56 0.90 2.15
C GLN A 18 9.87 2.25 2.75
N THR A 19 9.12 2.84 3.70
CA THR A 19 9.30 4.29 4.01
C THR A 19 10.71 4.71 4.45
N GLY A 20 11.55 3.77 4.89
CA GLY A 20 12.95 4.01 5.27
C GLY A 20 13.96 3.95 4.12
N PHE A 21 13.57 3.57 2.91
CA PHE A 21 14.47 3.44 1.77
C PHE A 21 14.51 4.70 0.90
N LYS A 22 15.68 4.98 0.31
CA LYS A 22 15.90 6.14 -0.57
C LYS A 22 14.99 6.08 -1.82
N GLU A 23 14.81 4.88 -2.37
CA GLU A 23 13.92 4.61 -3.51
C GLU A 23 12.43 4.85 -3.23
N TYR A 24 12.00 4.96 -1.96
CA TYR A 24 10.62 5.34 -1.65
C TYR A 24 10.30 6.79 -2.09
N LYS A 25 11.34 7.65 -2.17
CA LYS A 25 11.21 9.02 -2.70
C LYS A 25 11.24 9.07 -4.22
N ASP A 26 11.65 7.99 -4.89
CA ASP A 26 11.71 7.93 -6.35
C ASP A 26 10.33 7.65 -6.94
N ILE A 27 9.72 8.71 -7.49
CA ILE A 27 8.43 8.64 -8.16
C ILE A 27 8.47 7.61 -9.29
N LYS A 28 9.55 7.60 -10.10
CA LYS A 28 9.73 6.64 -11.20
C LYS A 28 9.77 5.18 -10.73
N ALA A 29 10.51 4.89 -9.65
CA ALA A 29 10.59 3.54 -9.10
C ALA A 29 9.22 3.06 -8.62
N LYS A 30 8.47 3.96 -7.96
CA LYS A 30 7.10 3.69 -7.51
C LYS A 30 6.14 3.46 -8.69
N GLU A 31 6.22 4.27 -9.74
CA GLU A 31 5.40 4.08 -10.94
C GLU A 31 5.67 2.74 -11.64
N ASN A 32 6.95 2.39 -11.81
CA ASN A 32 7.35 1.11 -12.39
C ASN A 32 6.88 -0.08 -11.55
N ALA A 33 7.06 -0.02 -10.22
CA ALA A 33 6.58 -1.05 -9.32
C ALA A 33 5.06 -1.23 -9.39
N TRP A 34 4.28 -0.13 -9.39
CA TRP A 34 2.82 -0.22 -9.55
C TRP A 34 2.39 -0.78 -10.90
N LYS A 35 3.15 -0.49 -11.96
CA LYS A 35 2.92 -1.05 -13.29
C LYS A 35 3.13 -2.56 -13.28
N GLU A 36 4.25 -3.03 -12.73
CA GLU A 36 4.54 -4.46 -12.55
C GLU A 36 3.48 -5.17 -11.71
N VAL A 37 3.06 -4.57 -10.59
CA VAL A 37 1.99 -5.10 -9.73
C VAL A 37 0.66 -5.22 -10.50
N ALA A 38 0.26 -4.18 -11.24
CA ALA A 38 -0.96 -4.20 -12.05
C ALA A 38 -0.91 -5.26 -13.15
N THR A 39 0.25 -5.41 -13.82
CA THR A 39 0.50 -6.46 -14.80
C THR A 39 0.35 -7.84 -14.19
N LYS A 40 0.94 -8.10 -13.01
CA LYS A 40 0.85 -9.41 -12.35
C LYS A 40 -0.57 -9.79 -11.92
N ILE A 41 -1.39 -8.82 -11.49
CA ILE A 41 -2.72 -9.09 -10.93
C ILE A 41 -3.80 -9.16 -12.01
N SER A 42 -3.69 -8.33 -13.05
CA SER A 42 -4.77 -8.17 -14.05
C SER A 42 -4.31 -8.29 -15.50
N GLY A 43 -3.00 -8.31 -15.79
CA GLY A 43 -2.49 -8.28 -17.16
C GLY A 43 -2.89 -7.04 -17.97
N LYS A 44 -3.42 -5.99 -17.30
CA LYS A 44 -3.90 -4.74 -17.92
C LYS A 44 -3.23 -3.56 -17.23
N ASN A 45 -2.69 -2.63 -18.02
CA ASN A 45 -1.74 -1.63 -17.50
C ASN A 45 -2.38 -0.47 -16.73
N ASP A 46 -3.34 0.27 -17.29
CA ASP A 46 -3.67 1.60 -16.73
C ASP A 46 -4.85 1.63 -15.75
N LYS A 47 -5.95 0.94 -16.06
CA LYS A 47 -7.14 0.90 -15.18
C LYS A 47 -6.84 0.12 -13.90
N SER A 48 -6.19 -1.05 -14.02
CA SER A 48 -5.87 -1.88 -12.86
C SER A 48 -4.87 -1.24 -11.91
N ARG A 49 -3.96 -0.37 -12.39
CA ARG A 49 -3.03 0.37 -11.53
C ARG A 49 -3.75 1.22 -10.48
N LYS A 50 -4.72 2.04 -10.89
CA LYS A 50 -5.48 2.91 -9.98
C LYS A 50 -6.28 2.10 -8.96
N ASP A 51 -6.90 1.01 -9.41
CA ASP A 51 -7.62 0.08 -8.54
C ASP A 51 -6.69 -0.60 -7.53
N CYS A 52 -5.50 -1.04 -7.95
CA CYS A 52 -4.49 -1.63 -7.07
C CYS A 52 -4.03 -0.64 -5.99
N ILE A 53 -3.76 0.61 -6.35
CA ILE A 53 -3.39 1.66 -5.40
C ILE A 53 -4.52 1.89 -4.38
N ARG A 54 -5.77 1.98 -4.84
CA ARG A 54 -6.94 2.15 -3.96
C ARG A 54 -7.11 0.97 -3.02
N ARG A 55 -7.00 -0.27 -3.51
CA ARG A 55 -7.06 -1.48 -2.69
C ARG A 55 -5.93 -1.52 -1.67
N TRP A 56 -4.70 -1.25 -2.08
CA TRP A 56 -3.54 -1.19 -1.18
C TRP A 56 -3.71 -0.11 -0.11
N LYS A 57 -4.25 1.07 -0.46
CA LYS A 57 -4.55 2.13 0.53
C LYS A 57 -5.51 1.61 1.60
N ASN A 58 -6.57 0.89 1.23
CA ASN A 58 -7.51 0.28 2.17
C ASN A 58 -6.83 -0.79 3.06
N ILE A 59 -6.03 -1.68 2.46
CA ILE A 59 -5.31 -2.73 3.21
C ILE A 59 -4.35 -2.09 4.21
N ARG A 60 -3.56 -1.10 3.77
CA ARG A 60 -2.61 -0.38 4.64
C ARG A 60 -3.33 0.40 5.72
N ASP A 61 -4.46 1.05 5.41
CA ASP A 61 -5.25 1.78 6.40
C ASP A 61 -5.76 0.83 7.49
N ARG A 62 -6.33 -0.32 7.09
CA ARG A 62 -6.75 -1.37 8.02
C ARG A 62 -5.57 -1.88 8.84
N PHE A 63 -4.45 -2.21 8.20
CA PHE A 63 -3.24 -2.67 8.90
C PHE A 63 -2.72 -1.63 9.90
N VAL A 64 -2.64 -0.35 9.52
CA VAL A 64 -2.18 0.71 10.42
C VAL A 64 -3.15 0.93 11.57
N ARG A 65 -4.46 0.83 11.35
CA ARG A 65 -5.46 0.89 12.43
C ARG A 65 -5.25 -0.25 13.41
N GLU A 66 -5.15 -1.49 12.92
CA GLU A 66 -4.95 -2.67 13.78
C GLU A 66 -3.59 -2.62 14.48
N PHE A 67 -2.51 -2.31 13.76
CA PHE A 67 -1.16 -2.17 14.31
C PHE A 67 -1.08 -1.08 15.39
N LYS A 68 -1.74 0.06 15.17
CA LYS A 68 -1.85 1.14 16.18
C LYS A 68 -2.76 0.78 17.35
N LYS A 69 -3.78 -0.07 17.17
CA LYS A 69 -4.58 -0.59 18.29
C LYS A 69 -3.71 -1.48 19.19
N THR A 70 -2.90 -2.35 18.60
CA THR A 70 -2.02 -3.25 19.36
C THR A 70 -0.84 -2.52 20.02
N ASN A 71 -0.36 -1.42 19.43
CA ASN A 71 0.75 -0.61 19.96
C ASN A 71 0.29 0.67 20.67
N ARG A 72 -1.02 0.87 20.92
CA ARG A 72 -1.50 2.03 21.69
C ARG A 72 -1.43 1.70 23.18
N PRO A 73 -0.70 2.47 24.01
CA PRO A 73 -1.06 2.57 25.41
C PRO A 73 -2.49 3.14 25.48
N THR A 74 -3.32 2.47 26.26
CA THR A 74 -4.71 2.81 26.56
C THR A 74 -4.81 4.28 26.98
N GLY A 75 -5.50 5.14 26.21
CA GLY A 75 -5.91 6.47 26.72
C GLY A 75 -5.60 7.73 25.91
N THR A 76 -5.47 7.72 24.57
CA THR A 76 -5.44 8.99 23.80
C THR A 76 -6.45 9.01 22.66
N GLU A 77 -7.50 9.82 22.82
CA GLU A 77 -8.50 10.19 21.82
C GLU A 77 -7.87 11.09 20.73
N GLY A 78 -7.03 10.50 19.88
CA GLY A 78 -6.38 11.19 18.76
C GLY A 78 -7.14 11.05 17.45
N LEU A 79 -7.53 12.21 16.90
CA LEU A 79 -8.24 12.55 15.65
C LEU A 79 -8.40 11.48 14.53
N PRO A 80 -9.55 11.46 13.84
CA PRO A 80 -9.78 10.58 12.70
C PRO A 80 -8.77 10.87 11.59
N TYR A 81 -8.13 9.80 11.10
CA TYR A 81 -7.24 9.85 9.95
C TYR A 81 -7.95 10.50 8.76
N LYS A 82 -7.45 11.66 8.30
CA LYS A 82 -7.87 12.30 7.06
C LYS A 82 -6.95 11.81 5.94
N PRO A 83 -7.40 10.93 5.04
CA PRO A 83 -6.65 10.65 3.83
C PRO A 83 -6.67 11.90 2.95
N ASN A 84 -5.48 12.33 2.49
CA ASN A 84 -5.34 13.19 1.30
C ASN A 84 -6.05 12.55 0.10
#